data_AF-A0A8S2YDD9-F1
#
_entry.id   AF-A0A8S2YDD9-F1
#
_cell.length_a   1.000
_cell.length_b   1.000
_cell.length_c   1.000
_cell.angle_alpha   90.00
_cell.angle_beta   90.00
_cell.angle_gamma   90.00
#
_symmetry.space_group_name_H-M   'P 1'
#
loop_
_entity.id
_entity.type
_entity.pdbx_description
1 polymer ?
#
loop_
_entity_poly.entity_id
_entity_poly.type
_entity_poly.pdbx_seq_one_letter_code
_entity_poly.pdbx_strand_id
1 'polypeptide(L)'
;SANIPALSKVEKALLCCKAEQIYANVPCGIMDQYTACMAKADHALLIDCRDNTSKYVPMKDKEVCVLVTNSNVKHELVAGT
;
A
#
# COMPACT_ATOMS: atom_id res chain seq x y z
N SER A 1 -20.26 -26.01 0.31
CA SER A 1 -19.46 -24.91 -0.22
C SER A 1 -19.48 -23.80 0.81
N ALA A 2 -18.38 -23.53 1.50
CA ALA A 2 -18.37 -22.50 2.54
C ALA A 2 -18.57 -21.13 1.87
N ASN A 3 -19.61 -20.40 2.28
CA ASN A 3 -19.88 -19.05 1.80
C ASN A 3 -18.86 -18.11 2.43
N ILE A 4 -17.71 -17.92 1.76
CA ILE A 4 -16.68 -16.99 2.23
C ILE A 4 -17.24 -15.58 2.03
N PRO A 5 -17.45 -14.79 3.10
CA PRO A 5 -17.95 -13.44 2.96
C PRO A 5 -16.99 -12.61 2.11
N ALA A 6 -17.56 -11.78 1.23
CA ALA A 6 -16.76 -10.90 0.39
C ALA A 6 -16.00 -9.89 1.26
N LEU A 7 -14.67 -9.94 1.21
CA LEU A 7 -13.81 -9.03 1.97
C LEU A 7 -13.83 -7.63 1.37
N SER A 8 -13.89 -6.61 2.24
CA SER A 8 -13.65 -5.23 1.88
C SER A 8 -12.19 -5.03 1.43
N LYS A 9 -11.93 -3.92 0.73
CA LYS A 9 -10.59 -3.59 0.24
C LYS A 9 -9.60 -3.35 1.40
N VAL A 10 -10.06 -2.74 2.49
CA VAL A 10 -9.23 -2.48 3.69
C VAL A 10 -8.88 -3.78 4.39
N GLU A 11 -9.84 -4.72 4.54
CA GLU A 11 -9.56 -6.04 5.11
C GLU A 11 -8.52 -6.81 4.28
N LYS A 12 -8.60 -6.75 2.95
CA LYS A 12 -7.59 -7.34 2.06
C LYS A 12 -6.20 -6.75 2.31
N ALA A 13 -6.10 -5.42 2.39
CA ALA A 13 -4.83 -4.75 2.67
C ALA A 13 -4.21 -5.18 4.01
N LEU A 14 -5.03 -5.25 5.07
CA LEU A 14 -4.60 -5.70 6.39
C LEU A 14 -4.13 -7.16 6.40
N LEU A 15 -4.84 -8.04 5.69
CA LEU A 15 -4.46 -9.45 5.56
C LEU A 15 -3.14 -9.61 4.78
N CYS A 16 -2.93 -8.85 3.71
CA CYS A 16 -1.68 -8.87 2.96
C CYS A 16 -0.50 -8.33 3.79
N CYS A 17 -0.70 -7.25 4.55
CA CYS A 17 0.34 -6.73 5.46
C CYS A 17 0.71 -7.78 6.52
N LYS A 18 -0.29 -8.42 7.13
CA LYS A 18 -0.06 -9.52 8.06
C LYS A 18 0.65 -10.71 7.40
N ALA A 19 0.36 -11.00 6.13
CA ALA A 19 1.01 -12.07 5.40
C ALA A 19 2.50 -11.78 5.13
N GLU A 20 2.86 -10.54 4.78
CA GLU A 20 4.27 -10.14 4.64
C GLU A 20 5.04 -10.26 5.95
N GLN A 21 4.43 -9.83 7.06
CA GLN A 21 5.06 -9.94 8.38
C GLN A 21 5.26 -11.39 8.81
N ILE A 22 4.27 -12.27 8.61
CA ILE A 22 4.31 -13.65 9.10
C ILE A 22 5.07 -14.60 8.18
N TYR A 23 4.89 -14.46 6.86
CA TYR A 23 5.42 -15.43 5.90
C TYR A 23 6.68 -14.95 5.19
N ALA A 24 6.82 -13.64 4.94
CA ALA A 24 8.04 -13.07 4.38
C ALA A 24 9.02 -12.58 5.46
N ASN A 25 8.59 -12.54 6.74
CA ASN A 25 9.37 -12.02 7.87
C ASN A 25 9.87 -10.59 7.66
N VAL A 26 9.10 -9.77 6.93
CA VAL A 26 9.42 -8.36 6.69
C VAL A 26 8.60 -7.51 7.66
N PRO A 27 9.22 -6.74 8.57
CA PRO A 27 8.50 -5.84 9.47
C PRO A 27 8.01 -4.58 8.71
N CYS A 28 7.10 -4.75 7.76
CA CYS A 28 6.55 -3.68 6.93
C CYS A 28 5.35 -2.98 7.61
N GLY A 29 5.09 -1.75 7.17
CA GLY A 29 3.84 -1.04 7.42
C GLY A 29 2.75 -1.40 6.41
N ILE A 30 1.59 -0.75 6.49
CA ILE A 30 0.40 -1.05 5.66
C ILE A 30 0.39 -0.37 4.28
N MET A 31 1.27 0.60 4.04
CA MET A 31 1.15 1.57 2.93
C MET A 31 1.08 0.90 1.55
N ASP A 32 1.92 -0.10 1.30
CA ASP A 32 2.04 -0.76 0.00
C ASP A 32 0.79 -1.59 -0.30
N GLN A 33 0.36 -2.39 0.67
CA GLN A 33 -0.83 -3.23 0.52
C GLN A 33 -2.11 -2.39 0.46
N TYR A 34 -2.16 -1.30 1.23
CA TYR A 34 -3.28 -0.36 1.22
C TYR A 34 -3.41 0.31 -0.15
N THR A 35 -2.32 0.85 -0.68
CA THR A 35 -2.30 1.50 -1.99
C THR A 35 -2.67 0.52 -3.09
N ALA A 36 -2.12 -0.70 -3.07
CA ALA A 36 -2.43 -1.74 -4.05
C ALA A 36 -3.94 -2.10 -4.08
N CYS A 37 -4.62 -2.08 -2.93
CA CYS A 37 -6.05 -2.41 -2.84
C CYS A 37 -6.97 -1.21 -3.13
N MET A 38 -6.56 -0.01 -2.73
CA MET A 38 -7.42 1.19 -2.67
C MET A 38 -7.15 2.22 -3.76
N ALA A 39 -6.07 2.10 -4.55
CA ALA A 39 -5.73 3.09 -5.57
C ALA A 39 -6.88 3.37 -6.55
N LYS A 40 -6.93 4.63 -6.99
CA LYS A 40 -7.90 5.14 -7.95
C LYS A 40 -7.17 5.99 -8.97
N ALA A 41 -7.54 5.85 -10.25
CA ALA A 41 -6.98 6.67 -11.32
C ALA A 41 -7.04 8.17 -10.98
N ASP A 42 -5.97 8.90 -11.31
CA ASP A 42 -5.83 10.34 -11.11
C ASP A 42 -5.95 10.82 -9.65
N HIS A 43 -5.63 9.95 -8.67
CA HIS A 43 -5.62 10.32 -7.25
C HIS A 43 -4.41 9.73 -6.52
N ALA A 44 -3.79 10.52 -5.65
CA ALA A 44 -2.97 10.02 -4.56
C ALA A 44 -3.87 9.57 -3.39
N LEU A 45 -3.28 8.80 -2.49
CA LEU A 45 -3.92 8.38 -1.23
C LEU A 45 -3.20 9.02 -0.05
N LEU A 46 -3.93 9.83 0.72
CA LEU A 46 -3.51 10.25 2.04
C LEU A 46 -4.01 9.22 3.05
N ILE A 47 -3.10 8.49 3.69
CA ILE A 47 -3.41 7.41 4.63
C ILE A 47 -3.07 7.87 6.04
N ASP A 48 -4.02 7.74 6.98
CA ASP A 48 -3.71 7.83 8.41
C ASP A 48 -3.40 6.42 8.94
N CYS A 49 -2.13 6.17 9.24
CA CYS A 49 -1.67 4.85 9.68
C CYS A 49 -2.07 4.50 11.13
N ARG A 50 -2.67 5.44 11.90
CA ARG A 50 -3.13 5.17 13.27
C ARG A 50 -4.47 4.45 13.29
N ASP A 51 -5.38 4.83 12.40
CA ASP A 51 -6.74 4.28 12.31
C ASP A 51 -7.04 3.60 10.97
N ASN A 52 -6.07 3.57 10.06
CA ASN A 52 -6.17 3.01 8.71
C ASN A 52 -7.30 3.64 7.87
N THR A 53 -7.61 4.91 8.12
CA THR A 53 -8.49 5.69 7.25
C THR A 53 -7.72 6.31 6.10
N SER A 54 -8.42 6.65 5.01
CA SER A 54 -7.78 7.26 3.85
C SER A 54 -8.65 8.28 3.14
N LYS A 55 -8.01 9.29 2.55
CA LYS A 55 -8.64 10.29 1.67
C LYS A 55 -7.98 10.27 0.30
N TYR A 56 -8.79 10.31 -0.75
CA TYR A 56 -8.30 10.49 -2.11
C TYR A 56 -7.93 11.96 -2.34
N VAL A 57 -6.71 12.20 -2.80
CA VAL A 57 -6.21 13.53 -3.16
C VAL A 57 -6.10 13.60 -4.68
N PRO A 58 -6.92 14.40 -5.38
CA PRO A 58 -6.89 14.47 -6.84
C PRO A 58 -5.53 14.91 -7.39
N MET A 59 -5.06 14.21 -8.43
CA MET A 59 -3.86 14.52 -9.21
C MET A 59 -4.26 14.71 -10.67
N LYS A 60 -4.87 15.86 -10.98
CA LYS A 60 -5.51 16.12 -12.28
C LYS A 60 -4.84 17.23 -13.10
N ASP A 61 -3.79 17.85 -12.58
CA ASP A 61 -3.05 18.87 -13.31
C ASP A 61 -2.26 18.22 -14.45
N LYS A 62 -2.57 18.63 -15.68
CA LYS A 62 -1.97 18.06 -16.89
C LYS A 62 -0.54 18.58 -17.14
N GLU A 63 -0.18 19.69 -16.52
CA GLU A 63 1.17 20.27 -16.63
C GLU A 63 2.13 19.61 -15.62
N VAL A 64 1.60 18.80 -14.69
CA VAL A 64 2.39 18.09 -13.67
C VAL A 64 2.49 16.62 -14.04
N CYS A 65 3.71 16.08 -13.96
CA CYS A 65 3.96 14.65 -14.09
C CYS A 65 4.79 14.11 -12.91
N VAL A 66 4.63 12.82 -12.64
CA VAL A 66 5.46 12.10 -11.66
C VAL A 66 6.52 11.32 -12.45
N LEU A 67 7.77 11.75 -12.34
CA LEU A 67 8.92 11.04 -12.91
C LEU A 67 9.51 10.10 -11.85
N VAL A 68 9.50 8.80 -12.12
CA VAL A 68 10.17 7.80 -11.28
C VAL A 68 11.55 7.51 -11.87
N THR A 69 12.62 7.86 -11.15
CA THR A 69 14.01 7.57 -11.55
C THR A 69 14.61 6.51 -10.62
N ASN A 70 14.85 5.32 -11.16
CA ASN A 70 15.51 4.24 -10.42
C ASN A 70 17.03 4.46 -10.41
N SER A 71 17.64 4.54 -9.22
CA SER A 71 19.09 4.70 -9.06
C SER A 71 19.90 3.53 -9.63
N ASN A 72 19.27 2.37 -9.83
CA ASN A 72 19.89 1.09 -10.21
C ASN A 72 20.95 0.58 -9.22
N VAL A 73 21.12 1.23 -8.06
CA VAL A 73 21.95 0.73 -6.97
C VAL A 73 21.09 -0.16 -6.09
N LYS A 74 21.52 -1.40 -5.88
CA LYS A 74 20.87 -2.33 -4.94
C LYS A 74 21.52 -2.16 -3.58
N HIS A 75 20.80 -1.57 -2.63
CA HIS A 75 21.13 -1.69 -1.21
C HIS A 75 20.39 -2.90 -0.66
N GLU A 76 21.07 -3.73 0.14
CA GLU A 76 20.40 -4.80 0.85
C GLU A 76 19.38 -4.20 1.83
N LEU A 77 18.21 -4.84 1.93
CA LEU A 77 17.20 -4.50 2.94
C LEU A 77 17.78 -4.84 4.31
N VAL A 78 18.27 -3.83 5.02
CA VAL A 78 18.63 -3.96 6.43
C VAL A 78 17.32 -4.16 7.19
N ALA A 79 17.03 -5.40 7.57
CA ALA A 79 15.99 -5.67 8.56
C ALA A 79 16.40 -4.92 9.83
N GLY A 80 15.62 -3.91 10.23
CA GLY A 80 15.83 -3.22 11.49
C GLY A 80 15.84 -4.24 12.62
N THR A 81 16.93 -4.27 13.39
CA THR A 81 17.13 -5.11 14.57
C THR A 81 16.06 -4.90 15.63
#